data_AF-A0AAD0QWK6-F1
#
_entry.id   AF-A0AAD0QWK6-F1
#
_cell.length_a   1.000
_cell.length_b   1.000
_cell.length_c   1.000
_cell.angle_alpha   90.00
_cell.angle_beta   90.00
_cell.angle_gamma   90.00
#
_symmetry.space_group_name_H-M   'P 1'
#
loop_
_entity.id
_entity.type
_entity.pdbx_description
1 polymer ?
#
loop_
_entity_poly.entity_id
_entity_poly.type
_entity_poly.pdbx_seq_one_letter_code
_entity_poly.pdbx_strand_id
1 'polypeptide(L)'
;MKTTLIAAAEVDRLETWQRYASHMCGGCHSTCCTLPVEVKIKDLIRIGVVDEFEKDEPPKNIAKRLQKDGIIERFNQKSGIFTLTRMSNDDCLYLDRKSRLCTIYDKRPDTCRNHPKIGPRPGYCAYKPKANVR
;
A
#
# COMPACT_ATOMS: atom_id res chain seq x y z
N MET A 1 -17.92 12.54 22.23
CA MET A 1 -16.56 12.79 21.72
C MET A 1 -16.63 13.94 20.73
N LYS A 2 -15.79 14.98 20.84
CA LYS A 2 -15.72 16.04 19.82
C LYS A 2 -15.19 15.44 18.53
N THR A 3 -15.93 15.59 17.43
CA THR A 3 -15.47 15.20 16.10
C THR A 3 -14.33 16.13 15.71
N THR A 4 -13.08 15.67 15.82
CA THR A 4 -11.93 16.40 15.29
C THR A 4 -12.02 16.36 13.77
N LEU A 5 -12.27 17.51 13.14
CA LEU A 5 -12.21 17.66 11.70
C LEU A 5 -10.75 17.56 11.26
N ILE A 6 -10.42 16.51 10.52
CA ILE A 6 -9.09 16.29 9.96
C ILE A 6 -9.15 16.69 8.49
N ALA A 7 -8.30 17.65 8.09
CA ALA A 7 -8.22 18.08 6.71
C ALA A 7 -7.80 16.93 5.78
N ALA A 8 -8.42 16.86 4.60
CA ALA A 8 -8.02 15.90 3.57
C ALA A 8 -6.65 16.27 3.00
N ALA A 9 -5.77 15.29 2.87
CA ALA A 9 -4.45 15.48 2.29
C ALA A 9 -4.50 15.52 0.75
N GLU A 10 -3.62 16.34 0.16
CA GLU A 10 -3.20 16.20 -1.23
C GLU A 10 -2.06 15.16 -1.25
N VAL A 11 -2.29 14.02 -1.92
CA VAL A 11 -1.42 12.83 -1.81
C VAL A 11 0.03 13.16 -2.20
N ASP A 12 0.20 13.92 -3.27
CA ASP A 12 1.52 14.28 -3.82
C ASP A 12 2.22 15.42 -3.06
N ARG A 13 1.54 16.05 -2.08
CA ARG A 13 2.08 17.14 -1.27
C ARG A 13 2.25 16.71 0.17
N LEU A 14 3.44 16.21 0.47
CA LEU A 14 3.76 15.62 1.77
C LEU A 14 3.49 16.57 2.93
N GLU A 15 3.64 17.89 2.76
CA GLU A 15 3.37 18.90 3.78
C GLU A 15 1.90 18.92 4.23
N THR A 16 0.96 18.53 3.35
CA THR A 16 -0.48 18.46 3.66
C THR A 16 -0.87 17.21 4.44
N TRP A 17 0.02 16.21 4.51
CA TRP A 17 -0.23 15.00 5.28
C TRP A 17 -0.36 15.32 6.76
N GLN A 18 -1.29 14.64 7.42
CA GLN A 18 -1.65 14.93 8.80
C GLN A 18 -0.87 14.02 9.75
N ARG A 19 -0.48 14.53 10.92
CA ARG A 19 0.18 13.69 11.94
C ARG A 19 -0.76 12.55 12.29
N TYR A 20 -0.24 11.32 12.22
CA TYR A 20 -1.08 10.14 12.39
C TYR A 20 -1.64 10.01 13.81
N ALA A 21 -2.91 9.66 13.88
CA ALA A 21 -3.59 9.21 15.08
C ALA A 21 -4.45 7.98 14.74
N SER A 22 -4.54 7.02 15.66
CA SER A 22 -5.19 5.71 15.41
C SER A 22 -6.65 5.82 14.94
N HIS A 23 -7.38 6.83 15.42
CA HIS A 23 -8.78 7.07 15.05
C HIS A 23 -8.97 7.51 13.58
N MET A 24 -7.92 7.94 12.88
CA MET A 24 -8.00 8.36 11.47
C MET A 24 -8.42 7.20 10.56
N CYS A 25 -7.96 5.98 10.83
CA CYS A 25 -8.17 4.85 9.91
C CYS A 25 -9.65 4.50 9.73
N GLY A 26 -10.49 4.62 10.77
CA GLY A 26 -11.91 4.26 10.70
C GLY A 26 -12.73 5.14 9.74
N GLY A 27 -12.38 6.43 9.68
CA GLY A 27 -13.01 7.43 8.81
C GLY A 27 -12.32 7.63 7.46
N CYS A 28 -11.21 6.94 7.19
CA CYS A 28 -10.41 7.13 5.98
C CYS A 28 -10.97 6.35 4.78
N HIS A 29 -10.81 6.90 3.57
CA HIS A 29 -11.11 6.22 2.31
C HIS A 29 -9.99 5.24 1.86
N SER A 30 -9.25 4.68 2.82
CA SER A 30 -8.13 3.76 2.59
C SER A 30 -7.03 4.31 1.68
N THR A 31 -6.70 5.60 1.82
CA THR A 31 -5.70 6.28 0.99
C THR A 31 -4.32 5.63 1.04
N CYS A 32 -3.95 4.96 2.13
CA CYS A 32 -2.70 4.19 2.17
C CYS A 32 -2.65 3.06 1.12
N CYS A 33 -3.80 2.55 0.70
CA CYS A 33 -3.92 1.56 -0.36
C CYS A 33 -4.02 2.18 -1.77
N THR A 34 -3.84 3.50 -1.90
CA THR A 34 -3.68 4.17 -3.21
C THR A 34 -2.25 4.67 -3.43
N LEU A 35 -1.39 4.54 -2.42
CA LEU A 35 0.03 4.86 -2.51
C LEU A 35 0.79 3.71 -3.18
N PRO A 36 1.92 3.97 -3.86
CA PRO A 36 2.81 2.91 -4.32
C PRO A 36 3.26 2.02 -3.16
N VAL A 37 3.06 0.71 -3.29
CA VAL A 37 3.43 -0.27 -2.27
C VAL A 37 4.70 -0.98 -2.70
N GLU A 38 5.82 -0.52 -2.16
CA GLU A 38 7.13 -1.16 -2.33
C GLU A 38 7.25 -2.37 -1.42
N VAL A 39 7.72 -3.51 -1.94
CA VAL A 39 7.78 -4.78 -1.24
C VAL A 39 9.09 -5.51 -1.54
N LYS A 40 9.52 -6.36 -0.60
CA LYS A 40 10.67 -7.27 -0.79
C LYS A 40 10.18 -8.69 -1.07
N ILE A 41 11.10 -9.58 -1.48
CA ILE A 41 10.75 -10.98 -1.77
C ILE A 41 10.00 -11.68 -0.62
N LYS A 42 10.41 -11.43 0.63
CA LYS A 42 9.74 -11.95 1.83
C LYS A 42 8.27 -11.54 1.94
N ASP A 43 7.94 -10.35 1.46
CA ASP A 43 6.56 -9.85 1.46
C ASP A 43 5.75 -10.54 0.35
N LEU A 44 6.36 -10.78 -0.81
CA LEU A 44 5.72 -11.53 -1.91
C LEU A 44 5.42 -12.98 -1.50
N ILE A 45 6.34 -13.62 -0.77
CA ILE A 45 6.10 -14.94 -0.16
C ILE A 45 4.94 -14.85 0.84
N ARG A 46 4.97 -13.85 1.72
CA ARG A 46 3.94 -13.66 2.74
C ARG A 46 2.53 -13.48 2.17
N ILE A 47 2.40 -12.72 1.08
CA ILE A 47 1.10 -12.54 0.41
C ILE A 47 0.72 -13.73 -0.48
N GLY A 48 1.63 -14.69 -0.67
CA GLY A 48 1.38 -15.96 -1.34
C GLY A 48 1.49 -15.92 -2.86
N VAL A 49 2.26 -14.98 -3.43
CA VAL A 49 2.45 -14.86 -4.90
C VAL A 49 3.81 -15.36 -5.38
N VAL A 50 4.68 -15.68 -4.42
CA VAL A 50 6.00 -16.28 -4.63
C VAL A 50 6.13 -17.41 -3.62
N ASP A 51 6.68 -18.54 -4.07
CA ASP A 51 6.98 -19.67 -3.20
C ASP A 51 8.30 -19.45 -2.43
N GLU A 52 8.45 -20.07 -1.26
CA GLU A 52 9.68 -19.99 -0.49
C GLU A 52 10.89 -20.59 -1.24
N PHE A 53 10.68 -21.62 -2.07
CA PHE A 53 11.73 -22.22 -2.90
C PHE A 53 12.21 -21.27 -4.02
N GLU A 54 11.37 -20.33 -4.47
CA GLU A 54 11.75 -19.34 -5.50
C GLU A 54 12.69 -18.25 -4.94
N LYS A 55 12.90 -18.19 -3.61
CA LYS A 55 13.70 -17.14 -2.96
C LYS A 55 15.15 -17.08 -3.47
N ASP A 56 15.71 -18.22 -3.87
CA ASP A 56 17.08 -18.33 -4.37
C ASP A 56 17.18 -18.09 -5.89
N GLU A 57 16.04 -17.93 -6.59
CA GLU A 57 16.05 -17.54 -7.99
C GLU A 57 16.50 -16.08 -8.19
N PRO A 58 17.09 -15.75 -9.35
CA PRO A 58 17.37 -14.36 -9.70
C PRO A 58 16.10 -13.49 -9.60
N PRO A 59 16.08 -12.43 -8.77
CA PRO A 59 14.86 -11.61 -8.55
C PRO A 59 14.25 -11.02 -9.82
N LYS A 60 15.07 -10.85 -10.87
CA LYS A 60 14.63 -10.38 -12.20
C LYS A 60 13.70 -11.38 -12.89
N ASN A 61 13.88 -12.69 -12.70
CA ASN A 61 13.01 -13.71 -13.29
C ASN A 61 11.64 -13.70 -12.62
N ILE A 62 11.64 -13.67 -11.29
CA ILE A 62 10.43 -13.51 -10.47
C ILE A 62 9.69 -12.24 -10.87
N ALA A 63 10.41 -11.12 -11.01
CA ALA A 63 9.82 -9.85 -11.45
C ALA A 63 9.10 -9.97 -12.80
N LYS A 64 9.75 -10.57 -13.81
CA LYS A 64 9.15 -10.77 -15.14
C LYS A 64 7.86 -11.60 -15.07
N ARG A 65 7.87 -12.69 -14.28
CA ARG A 65 6.68 -13.53 -14.06
C ARG A 65 5.56 -12.72 -13.43
N LEU A 66 5.84 -12.05 -12.31
CA LEU A 66 4.83 -11.25 -11.58
C LEU A 66 4.31 -10.04 -12.37
N GLN A 67 5.12 -9.44 -13.25
CA GLN A 67 4.67 -8.40 -14.19
C GLN A 67 3.68 -8.97 -15.21
N LYS A 68 3.97 -10.15 -15.76
CA LYS A 68 3.06 -10.85 -16.69
C LYS A 68 1.74 -11.22 -15.99
N ASP A 69 1.81 -11.61 -14.72
CA ASP A 69 0.64 -11.93 -13.90
C ASP A 69 -0.13 -10.67 -13.44
N GLY A 70 0.41 -9.47 -13.70
CA GLY A 70 -0.20 -8.20 -13.30
C GLY A 70 -0.11 -7.91 -11.79
N ILE A 71 0.74 -8.60 -11.05
CA ILE A 71 0.87 -8.48 -9.59
C ILE A 71 1.78 -7.31 -9.20
N ILE A 72 2.82 -7.06 -9.99
CA ILE A 72 3.72 -5.92 -9.82
C ILE A 72 3.76 -5.06 -11.09
N GLU A 73 3.93 -3.75 -10.91
CA GLU A 73 4.10 -2.80 -12.02
C GLU A 73 5.58 -2.47 -12.27
N ARG A 74 6.43 -2.59 -11.25
CA ARG A 74 7.85 -2.19 -11.32
C ARG A 74 8.75 -3.10 -10.49
N PHE A 75 9.99 -3.26 -10.96
CA PHE A 75 11.08 -3.88 -10.21
C PHE A 75 12.35 -3.04 -10.33
N ASN A 76 13.01 -2.77 -9.20
CA ASN A 76 14.31 -2.12 -9.15
C ASN A 76 15.40 -3.17 -8.89
N GLN A 77 16.21 -3.45 -9.92
CA GLN A 77 17.25 -4.47 -9.86
C GLN A 77 18.35 -4.15 -8.84
N LYS A 78 18.68 -2.87 -8.63
CA LYS A 78 19.76 -2.47 -7.70
C LYS A 78 19.36 -2.68 -6.24
N SER A 79 18.12 -2.36 -5.89
CA SER A 79 17.62 -2.48 -4.50
C SER A 79 16.89 -3.79 -4.22
N GLY A 80 16.53 -4.56 -5.25
CA GLY A 80 15.70 -5.75 -5.10
C GLY A 80 14.27 -5.46 -4.67
N ILE A 81 13.78 -4.23 -4.91
CA ILE A 81 12.45 -3.78 -4.52
C ILE A 81 11.47 -3.98 -5.68
N PHE A 82 10.31 -4.55 -5.36
CA PHE A 82 9.18 -4.69 -6.26
C PHE A 82 8.11 -3.66 -5.87
N THR A 83 7.32 -3.17 -6.82
CA THR A 83 6.17 -2.30 -6.55
C THR A 83 4.91 -3.02 -6.98
N LEU A 84 3.99 -3.26 -6.04
CA LEU A 84 2.70 -3.89 -6.35
C LEU A 84 1.92 -3.05 -7.36
N THR A 85 1.19 -3.72 -8.23
CA THR A 85 0.36 -3.07 -9.24
C THR A 85 -0.70 -2.18 -8.60
N ARG A 86 -0.85 -0.98 -9.16
CA ARG A 86 -2.02 -0.14 -8.96
C ARG A 86 -2.90 -0.17 -10.20
N MET A 87 -4.19 -0.14 -9.96
CA MET A 87 -5.21 0.03 -10.97
C MET A 87 -5.15 1.42 -11.60
N SER A 88 -5.89 1.64 -12.69
CA SER A 88 -5.96 2.94 -13.36
C SER A 88 -6.52 4.08 -12.48
N ASN A 89 -7.19 3.74 -11.37
CA ASN A 89 -7.68 4.68 -10.36
C ASN A 89 -6.75 4.77 -9.12
N ASP A 90 -5.48 4.39 -9.28
CA ASP A 90 -4.44 4.31 -8.24
C ASP A 90 -4.67 3.29 -7.12
N ASP A 91 -5.81 2.58 -7.09
CA ASP A 91 -6.05 1.57 -6.08
C ASP A 91 -5.05 0.41 -6.19
N CYS A 92 -4.47 0.00 -5.07
CA CYS A 92 -3.71 -1.23 -4.97
C CYS A 92 -4.56 -2.42 -5.45
N LEU A 93 -3.94 -3.36 -6.17
CA LEU A 93 -4.56 -4.61 -6.63
C LEU A 93 -5.37 -5.34 -5.55
N TYR A 94 -4.97 -5.24 -4.29
CA TYR A 94 -5.61 -5.92 -3.16
C TYR A 94 -6.61 -5.05 -2.38
N LEU A 95 -7.06 -3.92 -2.95
CA LEU A 95 -8.08 -3.09 -2.33
C LEU A 95 -9.46 -3.49 -2.87
N ASP A 96 -10.35 -3.94 -1.98
CA ASP A 96 -11.72 -4.26 -2.39
C ASP A 96 -12.46 -2.99 -2.82
N ARG A 97 -13.05 -3.04 -4.02
CA ARG A 97 -13.66 -1.86 -4.65
C ARG A 97 -14.91 -1.36 -3.91
N LYS A 98 -15.62 -2.24 -3.19
CA LYS A 98 -16.88 -1.90 -2.51
C LYS A 98 -16.63 -1.48 -1.06
N SER A 99 -16.03 -2.37 -0.27
CA SER A 99 -15.77 -2.15 1.16
C SER A 99 -14.63 -1.16 1.41
N ARG A 100 -13.75 -0.95 0.42
CA ARG A 100 -12.50 -0.20 0.58
C ARG A 100 -11.60 -0.80 1.65
N LEU A 101 -11.69 -2.11 1.89
CA LEU A 101 -10.81 -2.84 2.80
C LEU A 101 -9.79 -3.65 2.01
N CYS A 102 -8.59 -3.80 2.57
CA CYS A 102 -7.57 -4.64 1.96
C CYS A 102 -7.99 -6.11 2.05
N THR A 103 -8.02 -6.81 0.91
CA THR A 103 -8.43 -8.23 0.81
C THR A 103 -7.42 -9.19 1.42
N ILE A 104 -6.17 -8.74 1.63
CA ILE A 104 -5.08 -9.51 2.24
C ILE A 104 -4.68 -8.94 3.60
N TYR A 105 -5.62 -8.39 4.38
CA TYR A 105 -5.34 -7.60 5.59
C TYR A 105 -4.33 -8.24 6.55
N ASP A 106 -4.45 -9.54 6.80
CA ASP A 106 -3.58 -10.29 7.71
C ASP A 106 -2.21 -10.58 7.10
N LYS A 107 -2.14 -10.69 5.77
CA LYS A 107 -0.93 -11.01 5.01
C LYS A 107 -0.19 -9.77 4.48
N ARG A 108 -0.76 -8.57 4.60
CA ARG A 108 -0.22 -7.27 4.11
C ARG A 108 1.30 -7.17 4.14
N PRO A 109 1.98 -6.57 3.17
CA PRO A 109 3.44 -6.40 3.24
C PRO A 109 3.86 -5.52 4.43
N ASP A 110 5.14 -5.57 4.81
CA ASP A 110 5.68 -4.74 5.90
C ASP A 110 5.42 -3.24 5.67
N THR A 111 5.48 -2.79 4.41
CA THR A 111 5.14 -1.42 3.99
C THR A 111 3.76 -1.00 4.47
N CYS A 112 2.74 -1.86 4.28
CA CYS A 112 1.37 -1.56 4.68
C CYS A 112 1.13 -1.75 6.18
N ARG A 113 1.78 -2.75 6.82
CA ARG A 113 1.64 -2.99 8.27
C ARG A 113 2.24 -1.86 9.10
N ASN A 114 3.35 -1.31 8.65
CA ASN A 114 4.10 -0.30 9.38
C ASN A 114 3.74 1.13 8.96
N HIS A 115 2.94 1.33 7.91
CA HIS A 115 2.45 2.66 7.57
C HIS A 115 1.59 3.23 8.71
N PRO A 116 1.76 4.51 9.10
CA PRO A 116 2.65 5.52 8.53
C PRO A 116 4.00 5.69 9.26
N LYS A 117 4.42 4.76 10.13
CA LYS A 117 5.77 4.80 10.74
C LYS A 117 6.88 4.78 9.68
N ILE A 118 6.58 4.17 8.53
CA ILE A 118 7.41 4.20 7.33
C ILE A 118 6.64 4.79 6.14
N GLY A 119 7.37 5.34 5.18
CA GLY A 119 6.83 5.94 3.96
C GLY A 119 7.52 7.27 3.63
N PRO A 120 6.96 8.05 2.68
CA PRO A 120 7.54 9.32 2.22
C PRO A 120 7.64 10.38 3.32
N ARG A 121 6.71 10.36 4.29
CA ARG A 121 6.71 11.24 5.47
C ARG A 121 6.42 10.42 6.74
N PRO A 122 7.45 9.85 7.39
CA PRO A 122 7.29 9.02 8.58
C PRO A 122 6.50 9.72 9.69
N GLY A 123 5.51 9.04 10.25
CA GLY A 123 4.62 9.55 11.30
C GLY A 123 3.43 10.37 10.78
N TYR A 124 3.33 10.61 9.47
CA TYR A 124 2.24 11.38 8.85
C TYR A 124 1.47 10.52 7.84
N CYS A 125 0.17 10.75 7.75
CA CYS A 125 -0.75 9.99 6.91
C CYS A 125 -1.38 10.90 5.84
N ALA A 126 -1.45 10.39 4.60
CA ALA A 126 -2.18 10.97 3.49
C ALA A 126 -3.71 10.81 3.67
N TYR A 127 -4.24 11.13 4.84
CA TYR A 127 -5.63 10.88 5.17
C TYR A 127 -6.59 11.60 4.20
N LYS A 128 -7.53 10.85 3.62
CA LYS A 128 -8.72 11.42 2.99
C LYS A 128 -9.95 10.83 3.67
N PRO A 129 -10.91 11.66 4.12
CA PRO A 129 -12.14 11.14 4.71
C PRO A 129 -12.95 10.35 3.68
N LYS A 130 -13.70 9.35 4.14
CA LYS A 130 -14.76 8.74 3.33
C LYS A 130 -15.73 9.84 2.90
N ALA A 131 -16.17 9.80 1.65
CA ALA A 131 -17.29 10.63 1.24
C ALA A 131 -18.48 10.27 2.13
N ASN A 132 -19.09 11.26 2.77
CA ASN A 132 -20.37 11.06 3.44
C ASN A 132 -21.37 10.74 2.34
N VAL A 133 -21.67 9.46 2.14
CA VAL A 133 -22.83 9.04 1.35
C VAL A 133 -24.03 9.49 2.17
N ARG A 134 -24.64 10.60 1.76
CA ARG A 134 -25.94 11.05 2.27
C ARG A 134 -27.02 10.15 1.69
#